data_AF-X0AYN9-F1
#
_entry.id   AF-X0AYN9-F1
#
_cell.length_a   1.000
_cell.length_b   1.000
_cell.length_c   1.000
_cell.angle_alpha   90.00
_cell.angle_beta   90.00
_cell.angle_gamma   90.00
#
_symmetry.space_group_name_H-M   'P 1'
#
loop_
_entity.id
_entity.type
_entity.pdbx_description
1 polymer ?
#
loop_
_entity_poly.entity_id
_entity_poly.type
_entity_poly.pdbx_seq_one_letter_code
_entity_poly.pdbx_strand_id
1 'polypeptide(L)'
;MVDIERGQSDLDPYSPSMGEFGGKIRNCHDASMAQSRVQSVLANYNHMRLDMPKTIQLKVARFLRHEKWVDSPRNLSQSHQYKMLIGQGRSKVLNFSAWLVVAAIWPSHLRVLGIADEMSRFWGQSFPDTRPFFLTNVSEEEALIKYDGNFVQGDEYPLSDAGDGIPRDKNKEDNGDGNEDGTDHPPKRKSNSGDIFNRATKKRKVDRTTALSNNAIPGPSNVQTTPGVEGMEQGRIAYLRRKIMARDELISEKDEVIKQQDAQIKKLERRRHRRFKEGDEDFRKLFDRVEALKANLKDAAEKEHDLQTYVRQLEGHIKNRDEEIERLSDRNRKIEAKHKGVDHSRQAYVKELEELINIQGEEIEKLSDGN
;
A
#
# COMPACT_ATOMS: atom_id res chain seq x y z
N MET A 1 -22.38 -25.78 29.44
CA MET A 1 -23.34 -25.77 28.32
C MET A 1 -22.54 -25.51 27.07
N VAL A 2 -22.51 -26.49 26.17
CA VAL A 2 -21.75 -26.46 24.92
C VAL A 2 -22.73 -26.04 23.84
N ASP A 3 -22.68 -24.77 23.43
CA ASP A 3 -23.46 -24.29 22.29
C ASP A 3 -22.74 -24.72 21.00
N ILE A 4 -23.16 -25.87 20.50
CA ILE A 4 -22.85 -26.38 19.18
C ILE A 4 -23.56 -25.45 18.19
N GLU A 5 -22.80 -24.60 17.48
CA GLU A 5 -23.30 -23.78 16.38
C GLU A 5 -23.90 -24.68 15.28
N ARG A 6 -25.20 -24.95 15.38
CA ARG A 6 -26.03 -25.47 14.30
C ARG A 6 -26.16 -24.38 13.23
N GLY A 7 -25.39 -24.50 12.16
CA GLY A 7 -25.55 -23.66 10.96
C GLY A 7 -24.56 -23.87 9.82
N GLN A 8 -23.80 -24.97 9.78
CA GLN A 8 -22.72 -25.16 8.77
C GLN A 8 -23.13 -25.92 7.49
N SER A 9 -24.41 -26.17 7.25
CA SER A 9 -24.84 -27.19 6.28
C SER A 9 -25.18 -26.71 4.85
N ASP A 10 -24.99 -25.43 4.49
CA ASP A 10 -25.25 -24.92 3.13
C ASP A 10 -24.35 -23.73 2.72
N LEU A 11 -23.12 -23.67 3.23
CA LEU A 11 -22.19 -22.57 2.89
C LEU A 11 -21.45 -22.87 1.60
N ASP A 12 -21.50 -21.93 0.64
CA ASP A 12 -20.71 -21.98 -0.60
C ASP A 12 -19.22 -22.17 -0.24
N PRO A 13 -18.60 -23.31 -0.59
CA PRO A 13 -17.22 -23.59 -0.20
C PRO A 13 -16.23 -22.60 -0.82
N TYR A 14 -16.62 -21.86 -1.86
CA TYR A 14 -15.80 -20.90 -2.56
C TYR A 14 -16.05 -19.45 -2.13
N SER A 15 -17.10 -19.15 -1.37
CA SER A 15 -17.50 -17.77 -1.07
C SER A 15 -17.76 -17.56 0.42
N PRO A 16 -16.74 -17.20 1.22
CA PRO A 16 -16.93 -16.83 2.61
C PRO A 16 -17.86 -15.63 2.74
N SER A 17 -18.82 -15.71 3.64
CA SER A 17 -19.79 -14.66 3.93
C SER A 17 -19.42 -13.87 5.18
N MET A 18 -19.97 -12.66 5.31
CA MET A 18 -19.77 -11.83 6.50
C MET A 18 -20.20 -12.53 7.80
N GLY A 19 -21.28 -13.33 7.74
CA GLY A 19 -21.81 -14.08 8.88
C GLY A 19 -20.82 -15.07 9.48
N GLU A 20 -19.97 -15.69 8.64
CA GLU A 20 -18.93 -16.65 9.08
C GLU A 20 -17.85 -16.00 9.97
N PHE A 21 -17.69 -14.68 9.90
CA PHE A 21 -16.72 -13.94 10.70
C PHE A 21 -17.32 -13.30 11.95
N GLY A 22 -18.63 -13.39 12.16
CA GLY A 22 -19.35 -12.70 13.24
C GLY A 22 -18.80 -13.03 14.64
N GLY A 23 -18.46 -14.29 14.90
CA GLY A 23 -17.80 -14.70 16.15
C GLY A 23 -16.43 -14.05 16.34
N LYS A 24 -15.59 -14.05 15.29
CA LYS A 24 -14.24 -13.45 15.34
C LYS A 24 -14.29 -11.93 15.52
N ILE A 25 -15.23 -11.25 14.84
CA ILE A 25 -15.42 -9.80 14.94
C ILE A 25 -15.86 -9.39 16.36
N ARG A 26 -16.83 -10.11 16.95
CA ARG A 26 -17.31 -9.83 18.32
C ARG A 26 -16.23 -9.99 19.38
N ASN A 27 -15.26 -10.88 19.14
CA ASN A 27 -14.16 -11.14 20.06
C ASN A 27 -12.97 -10.17 19.89
N CYS A 28 -13.00 -9.28 18.88
CA CYS A 28 -11.96 -8.26 18.70
C CYS A 28 -12.19 -7.08 19.65
N HIS A 29 -11.09 -6.50 20.15
CA HIS A 29 -11.15 -5.31 21.01
C HIS A 29 -11.82 -4.10 20.31
N ASP A 30 -11.68 -4.01 18.99
CA ASP A 30 -12.33 -3.00 18.15
C ASP A 30 -13.13 -3.69 17.05
N ALA A 31 -14.38 -4.05 17.39
CA ALA A 31 -15.27 -4.79 16.51
C ALA A 31 -15.64 -4.00 15.24
N SER A 32 -15.77 -2.67 15.32
CA SER A 32 -16.09 -1.82 14.17
C SER A 32 -14.98 -1.84 13.13
N MET A 33 -13.73 -1.69 13.58
CA MET A 33 -12.56 -1.79 12.72
C MET A 33 -12.39 -3.19 12.13
N ALA A 34 -12.59 -4.25 12.93
CA ALA A 34 -12.56 -5.62 12.45
C ALA A 34 -13.64 -5.88 11.38
N GLN A 35 -14.86 -5.36 11.59
CA GLN A 35 -15.96 -5.46 10.64
C GLN A 35 -15.61 -4.81 9.30
N SER A 36 -15.08 -3.57 9.31
CA SER A 36 -14.65 -2.85 8.12
C SER A 36 -13.56 -3.59 7.34
N ARG A 37 -12.59 -4.19 8.05
CA ARG A 37 -11.52 -4.98 7.43
C ARG A 37 -12.03 -6.26 6.79
N VAL A 38 -12.91 -6.99 7.46
CA VAL A 38 -13.53 -8.19 6.89
C VAL A 38 -14.32 -7.82 5.64
N GLN A 39 -15.10 -6.74 5.70
CA GLN A 39 -15.84 -6.24 4.54
C GLN A 39 -14.91 -5.92 3.37
N SER A 40 -13.78 -5.24 3.61
CA SER A 40 -12.79 -4.92 2.57
C SER A 40 -12.20 -6.18 1.95
N VAL A 41 -11.77 -7.16 2.76
CA VAL A 41 -11.17 -8.42 2.26
C VAL A 41 -12.19 -9.21 1.44
N LEU A 42 -13.42 -9.34 1.92
CA LEU A 42 -14.47 -10.08 1.21
C LEU A 42 -14.89 -9.38 -0.09
N ALA A 43 -14.98 -8.04 -0.10
CA ALA A 43 -15.30 -7.28 -1.31
C ALA A 43 -14.25 -7.49 -2.41
N ASN A 44 -12.96 -7.40 -2.04
CA ASN A 44 -11.85 -7.63 -2.96
C ASN A 44 -11.83 -9.09 -3.46
N TYR A 45 -11.98 -10.05 -2.56
CA TYR A 45 -12.04 -11.46 -2.92
C TYR A 45 -13.20 -11.77 -3.89
N ASN A 46 -14.40 -11.28 -3.60
CA ASN A 46 -15.58 -11.53 -4.43
C ASN A 46 -15.46 -10.93 -5.83
N HIS A 47 -14.76 -9.80 -5.96
CA HIS A 47 -14.45 -9.21 -7.25
C HIS A 47 -13.47 -10.09 -8.04
N MET A 48 -12.38 -10.52 -7.41
CA MET A 48 -11.31 -11.29 -8.05
C MET A 48 -11.65 -12.75 -8.31
N ARG A 49 -12.54 -13.36 -7.52
CA ARG A 49 -12.83 -14.80 -7.63
C ARG A 49 -13.40 -15.18 -9.00
N LEU A 50 -14.05 -14.25 -9.69
CA LEU A 50 -14.65 -14.48 -11.01
C LEU A 50 -13.61 -14.95 -12.04
N ASP A 51 -12.37 -14.46 -11.90
CA ASP A 51 -11.25 -14.77 -12.78
C ASP A 51 -10.36 -15.91 -12.24
N MET A 52 -10.69 -16.45 -11.07
CA MET A 52 -9.84 -17.39 -10.35
C MET A 52 -10.28 -18.84 -10.61
N PRO A 53 -9.36 -19.79 -10.87
CA PRO A 53 -9.69 -21.21 -10.93
C PRO A 53 -10.33 -21.71 -9.63
N LYS A 54 -11.32 -22.61 -9.72
CA LYS A 54 -12.06 -23.14 -8.55
C LYS A 54 -11.14 -23.74 -7.48
N THR A 55 -10.04 -24.37 -7.90
CA THR A 55 -9.03 -24.94 -7.01
C THR A 55 -8.39 -23.87 -6.13
N ILE A 56 -8.06 -22.71 -6.72
CA ILE A 56 -7.46 -21.57 -6.01
C ILE A 56 -8.52 -20.86 -5.17
N GLN A 57 -9.74 -20.68 -5.68
CA GLN A 57 -10.86 -20.14 -4.90
C GLN A 57 -11.05 -20.91 -3.60
N LEU A 58 -11.00 -22.25 -3.66
CA LEU A 58 -11.12 -23.10 -2.47
C LEU A 58 -9.96 -22.89 -1.50
N LYS A 59 -8.73 -22.77 -1.99
CA LYS A 59 -7.56 -22.49 -1.13
C LYS A 59 -7.68 -21.12 -0.44
N VAL A 60 -8.10 -20.08 -1.18
CA VAL A 60 -8.30 -18.73 -0.63
C VAL A 60 -9.44 -18.73 0.39
N ALA A 61 -10.60 -19.29 0.05
CA ALA A 61 -11.74 -19.36 0.96
C ALA A 61 -11.40 -20.13 2.25
N ARG A 62 -10.64 -21.23 2.15
CA ARG A 62 -10.12 -21.94 3.33
C ARG A 62 -9.17 -21.09 4.15
N PHE A 63 -8.21 -20.40 3.51
CA PHE A 63 -7.29 -19.51 4.20
C PHE A 63 -8.06 -18.43 4.98
N LEU A 64 -8.99 -17.73 4.32
CA LEU A 64 -9.79 -16.68 4.93
C LEU A 64 -10.58 -17.18 6.14
N ARG A 65 -11.18 -18.38 6.06
CA ARG A 65 -11.96 -18.96 7.18
C ARG A 65 -11.11 -19.35 8.38
N HIS A 66 -9.91 -19.89 8.16
CA HIS A 66 -9.16 -20.55 9.24
C HIS A 66 -8.02 -19.70 9.80
N GLU A 67 -7.43 -18.82 9.00
CA GLU A 67 -6.33 -18.00 9.45
C GLU A 67 -6.75 -16.90 10.42
N LYS A 68 -5.79 -16.50 11.27
CA LYS A 68 -5.95 -15.41 12.23
C LYS A 68 -5.53 -14.10 11.57
N TRP A 69 -6.50 -13.39 11.00
CA TRP A 69 -6.29 -12.10 10.36
C TRP A 69 -7.35 -11.04 10.70
N VAL A 70 -8.54 -11.45 11.16
CA VAL A 70 -9.65 -10.54 11.51
C VAL A 70 -9.24 -9.59 12.65
N ASP A 71 -8.52 -10.13 13.62
CA ASP A 71 -7.96 -9.45 14.79
C ASP A 71 -6.56 -8.86 14.52
N SER A 72 -6.19 -8.67 13.24
CA SER A 72 -4.89 -8.11 12.89
C SER A 72 -4.61 -6.80 13.67
N PRO A 73 -3.37 -6.55 14.07
CA PRO A 73 -3.02 -5.30 14.76
C PRO A 73 -3.31 -4.08 13.87
N ARG A 74 -3.36 -2.88 14.47
CA ARG A 74 -3.45 -1.64 13.67
C ARG A 74 -2.17 -1.39 12.88
N ASN A 75 -1.03 -1.74 13.47
CA ASN A 75 0.28 -1.63 12.84
C ASN A 75 0.57 -2.83 11.92
N LEU A 76 0.79 -2.55 10.64
CA LEU A 76 1.10 -3.55 9.62
C LEU A 76 2.30 -4.43 10.01
N SER A 77 3.36 -3.86 10.59
CA SER A 77 4.59 -4.61 10.94
C SER A 77 4.36 -5.73 11.96
N GLN A 78 3.25 -5.67 12.69
CA GLN A 78 2.90 -6.67 13.68
C GLN A 78 1.99 -7.78 13.10
N SER A 79 1.38 -7.56 11.92
CA SER A 79 0.50 -8.54 11.27
C SER A 79 1.24 -9.83 10.92
N HIS A 80 0.61 -10.97 11.21
CA HIS A 80 1.18 -12.28 10.89
C HIS A 80 1.34 -12.46 9.37
N GLN A 81 0.33 -12.08 8.59
CA GLN A 81 0.32 -12.20 7.13
C GLN A 81 1.41 -11.31 6.52
N TYR A 82 1.60 -10.09 7.03
CA TYR A 82 2.71 -9.25 6.60
C TYR A 82 4.07 -9.90 6.88
N LYS A 83 4.28 -10.41 8.11
CA LYS A 83 5.53 -11.08 8.48
C LYS A 83 5.83 -12.32 7.63
N MET A 84 4.80 -13.08 7.23
CA MET A 84 4.96 -14.19 6.28
C MET A 84 5.50 -13.71 4.93
N LEU A 85 4.94 -12.63 4.39
CA LEU A 85 5.29 -12.09 3.07
C LEU A 85 6.71 -11.50 3.03
N ILE A 86 7.18 -10.90 4.13
CA ILE A 86 8.53 -10.31 4.19
C ILE A 86 9.60 -11.24 4.79
N GLY A 87 9.23 -12.42 5.29
CA GLY A 87 10.17 -13.37 5.90
C GLY A 87 10.73 -12.92 7.26
N GLN A 88 9.99 -12.13 8.03
CA GLN A 88 10.48 -11.67 9.33
C GLN A 88 10.33 -12.78 10.39
N GLY A 89 11.44 -13.45 10.70
CA GLY A 89 11.51 -14.51 11.71
C GLY A 89 11.17 -15.93 11.19
N ARG A 90 10.96 -16.10 9.89
CA ARG A 90 10.72 -17.38 9.18
C ARG A 90 11.17 -17.26 7.71
N SER A 91 11.16 -18.37 6.97
CA SER A 91 11.31 -18.32 5.51
C SER A 91 10.23 -17.44 4.88
N LYS A 92 10.64 -16.60 3.93
CA LYS A 92 9.74 -15.74 3.16
C LYS A 92 8.82 -16.59 2.29
N VAL A 93 7.51 -16.33 2.36
CA VAL A 93 6.50 -17.04 1.57
C VAL A 93 5.58 -16.00 0.92
N LEU A 94 5.66 -15.89 -0.41
CA LEU A 94 4.82 -14.99 -1.21
C LEU A 94 3.43 -15.59 -1.46
N ASN A 95 2.76 -15.99 -0.37
CA ASN A 95 1.45 -16.63 -0.43
C ASN A 95 0.37 -15.63 -0.89
N PHE A 96 -0.41 -16.03 -1.89
CA PHE A 96 -1.42 -15.15 -2.50
C PHE A 96 -2.51 -14.71 -1.52
N SER A 97 -2.99 -15.61 -0.65
CA SER A 97 -4.05 -15.29 0.32
C SER A 97 -3.56 -14.34 1.41
N ALA A 98 -2.30 -14.48 1.85
CA ALA A 98 -1.68 -13.53 2.75
C ALA A 98 -1.55 -12.14 2.11
N TRP A 99 -1.16 -12.09 0.82
CA TRP A 99 -1.13 -10.86 0.03
C TRP A 99 -2.51 -10.20 -0.04
N LEU A 100 -3.55 -10.94 -0.43
CA LEU A 100 -4.93 -10.45 -0.50
C LEU A 100 -5.36 -9.77 0.80
N VAL A 101 -5.11 -10.40 1.94
CA VAL A 101 -5.45 -9.85 3.26
C VAL A 101 -4.69 -8.56 3.54
N VAL A 102 -3.37 -8.55 3.34
CA VAL A 102 -2.53 -7.37 3.62
C VAL A 102 -2.90 -6.19 2.71
N ALA A 103 -3.07 -6.45 1.42
CA ALA A 103 -3.42 -5.46 0.42
C ALA A 103 -4.81 -4.84 0.67
N ALA A 104 -5.79 -5.65 1.07
CA ALA A 104 -7.14 -5.18 1.34
C ALA A 104 -7.27 -4.40 2.67
N ILE A 105 -6.46 -4.73 3.69
CA ILE A 105 -6.52 -4.06 5.00
C ILE A 105 -5.67 -2.77 5.01
N TRP A 106 -4.54 -2.74 4.30
CA TRP A 106 -3.63 -1.59 4.24
C TRP A 106 -3.36 -1.13 2.80
N PRO A 107 -4.39 -0.77 2.02
CA PRO A 107 -4.23 -0.44 0.61
C PRO A 107 -3.42 0.83 0.36
N SER A 108 -3.12 1.67 1.35
CA SER A 108 -2.33 2.91 1.11
C SER A 108 -0.96 2.90 1.79
N HIS A 109 -0.56 1.76 2.38
CA HIS A 109 0.65 1.71 3.17
C HIS A 109 1.89 1.45 2.30
N LEU A 110 2.92 2.31 2.38
CA LEU A 110 4.11 2.25 1.51
C LEU A 110 4.80 0.87 1.50
N ARG A 111 4.84 0.17 2.65
CA ARG A 111 5.43 -1.19 2.72
C ARG A 111 4.65 -2.25 1.92
N VAL A 112 3.37 -2.00 1.62
CA VAL A 112 2.55 -2.89 0.77
C VAL A 112 2.95 -2.75 -0.70
N LEU A 113 3.40 -1.57 -1.14
CA LEU A 113 3.95 -1.37 -2.49
C LEU A 113 5.18 -2.26 -2.74
N GLY A 114 6.08 -2.34 -1.76
CA GLY A 114 7.25 -3.23 -1.86
C GLY A 114 6.88 -4.70 -2.00
N ILE A 115 5.81 -5.15 -1.33
CA ILE A 115 5.29 -6.52 -1.48
C ILE A 115 4.62 -6.69 -2.86
N ALA A 116 3.88 -5.68 -3.34
CA ALA A 116 3.26 -5.70 -4.66
C ALA A 116 4.30 -5.88 -5.77
N ASP A 117 5.44 -5.19 -5.67
CA ASP A 117 6.57 -5.33 -6.60
C ASP A 117 7.15 -6.75 -6.59
N GLU A 118 7.31 -7.34 -5.42
CA GLU A 118 7.84 -8.70 -5.27
C GLU A 118 6.86 -9.76 -5.77
N MET A 119 5.57 -9.62 -5.45
CA MET A 119 4.50 -10.43 -6.02
C MET A 119 4.50 -10.29 -7.55
N SER A 120 4.68 -9.08 -8.07
CA SER A 120 4.73 -8.84 -9.52
C SER A 120 5.89 -9.56 -10.19
N ARG A 121 7.08 -9.53 -9.58
CA ARG A 121 8.25 -10.27 -10.08
C ARG A 121 8.04 -11.78 -10.02
N PHE A 122 7.49 -12.28 -8.90
CA PHE A 122 7.25 -13.71 -8.69
C PHE A 122 6.22 -14.28 -9.66
N TRP A 123 5.15 -13.53 -9.91
CA TRP A 123 4.11 -13.94 -10.85
C TRP A 123 4.44 -13.60 -12.31
N GLY A 124 5.42 -12.75 -12.57
CA GLY A 124 5.81 -12.32 -13.92
C GLY A 124 4.83 -11.34 -14.57
N GLN A 125 3.93 -10.75 -13.78
CA GLN A 125 2.91 -9.79 -14.23
C GLN A 125 2.77 -8.67 -13.21
N SER A 126 2.54 -7.45 -13.67
CA SER A 126 2.36 -6.29 -12.78
C SER A 126 1.03 -6.36 -12.03
N PHE A 127 1.08 -6.32 -10.70
CA PHE A 127 -0.08 -6.04 -9.88
C PHE A 127 -0.35 -4.53 -9.94
N PRO A 128 -1.57 -4.09 -10.29
CA PRO A 128 -1.90 -2.67 -10.33
C PRO A 128 -1.96 -2.12 -8.89
N ASP A 129 -1.04 -1.20 -8.59
CA ASP A 129 -0.95 -0.52 -7.31
C ASP A 129 -0.88 -1.50 -6.11
N THR A 130 -1.47 -1.10 -4.99
CA THR A 130 -1.61 -1.84 -3.74
C THR A 130 -2.92 -2.63 -3.64
N ARG A 131 -3.78 -2.58 -4.68
CA ARG A 131 -5.04 -3.30 -4.65
C ARG A 131 -4.82 -4.76 -4.99
N PRO A 132 -5.43 -5.70 -4.26
CA PRO A 132 -5.32 -7.10 -4.61
C PRO A 132 -6.03 -7.34 -5.95
N PHE A 133 -5.38 -8.12 -6.81
CA PHE A 133 -5.83 -8.47 -8.15
C PHE A 133 -5.44 -9.93 -8.44
N PHE A 134 -6.27 -10.66 -9.18
CA PHE A 134 -5.95 -12.01 -9.63
C PHE A 134 -5.64 -11.96 -11.12
N LEU A 135 -4.54 -12.58 -11.53
CA LEU A 135 -4.02 -12.46 -12.87
C LEU A 135 -4.86 -13.31 -13.85
N THR A 136 -5.37 -12.67 -14.90
CA THR A 136 -6.24 -13.30 -15.91
C THR A 136 -5.46 -14.05 -17.00
N ASN A 137 -4.15 -13.80 -17.13
CA ASN A 137 -3.32 -14.33 -18.21
C ASN A 137 -2.39 -15.49 -17.78
N VAL A 138 -2.66 -16.12 -16.64
CA VAL A 138 -1.83 -17.21 -16.09
C VAL A 138 -2.59 -18.53 -16.23
N SER A 139 -1.89 -19.60 -16.65
CA SER A 139 -2.48 -20.95 -16.69
C SER A 139 -2.88 -21.45 -15.30
N GLU A 140 -3.87 -22.33 -15.20
CA GLU A 140 -4.31 -22.87 -13.90
C GLU A 140 -3.15 -23.59 -13.18
N GLU A 141 -2.33 -24.34 -13.93
CA GLU A 141 -1.18 -25.07 -13.39
C GLU A 141 -0.12 -24.12 -12.81
N GLU A 142 0.23 -23.06 -13.54
CA GLU A 142 1.19 -22.06 -13.07
C GLU A 142 0.65 -21.29 -11.87
N ALA A 143 -0.62 -20.90 -11.90
CA ALA A 143 -1.26 -20.22 -10.78
C ALA A 143 -1.30 -21.10 -9.53
N LEU A 144 -1.48 -22.41 -9.67
CA LEU A 144 -1.48 -23.35 -8.55
C LEU A 144 -0.08 -23.55 -7.95
N ILE A 145 0.96 -23.61 -8.80
CA ILE A 145 2.36 -23.70 -8.37
C ILE A 145 2.75 -22.44 -7.59
N LYS A 146 2.37 -21.26 -8.09
CA LYS A 146 2.72 -19.98 -7.48
C LYS A 146 1.88 -19.63 -6.26
N TYR A 147 0.65 -20.15 -6.14
CA TYR A 147 -0.27 -19.81 -5.05
C TYR A 147 0.35 -19.92 -3.66
N ASP A 148 1.04 -21.05 -3.39
CA ASP A 148 1.59 -21.34 -2.06
C ASP A 148 2.83 -20.50 -1.74
N GLY A 149 3.43 -19.82 -2.74
CA GLY A 149 4.58 -18.94 -2.55
C GLY A 149 5.88 -19.67 -2.24
N ASN A 150 5.95 -20.99 -2.51
CA ASN A 150 7.15 -21.80 -2.31
C ASN A 150 8.18 -21.49 -3.38
N PHE A 151 9.20 -20.74 -2.98
CA PHE A 151 10.35 -20.40 -3.79
C PHE A 151 11.23 -21.65 -3.99
N VAL A 152 11.37 -22.14 -5.22
CA VAL A 152 12.47 -23.05 -5.57
C VAL A 152 13.67 -22.16 -5.88
N GLN A 153 14.63 -22.10 -4.96
CA GLN A 153 15.91 -21.44 -5.20
C GLN A 153 16.72 -22.30 -6.16
N GLY A 154 16.41 -22.17 -7.45
CA GLY A 154 17.08 -22.85 -8.55
C GLY A 154 17.26 -21.84 -9.68
N ASP A 155 18.22 -20.93 -9.45
CA ASP A 155 19.17 -20.40 -10.43
C ASP A 155 19.84 -19.18 -9.80
N GLU A 156 21.13 -19.33 -9.53
CA GLU A 156 22.01 -18.23 -9.14
C GLU A 156 21.91 -17.12 -10.18
N TYR A 157 21.28 -16.02 -9.81
CA TYR A 157 21.50 -14.73 -10.46
C TYR A 157 22.23 -13.83 -9.48
N PRO A 158 23.31 -13.16 -9.92
CA PRO A 158 24.26 -12.51 -9.03
C PRO A 158 23.56 -11.38 -8.29
N LEU A 159 23.67 -11.40 -6.96
CA LEU A 159 23.47 -10.20 -6.15
C LEU A 159 24.41 -9.12 -6.70
N SER A 160 23.82 -8.11 -7.34
CA SER A 160 24.48 -6.84 -7.56
C SER A 160 24.77 -6.24 -6.19
N ASP A 161 26.06 -6.24 -5.86
CA ASP A 161 26.71 -5.53 -4.78
C ASP A 161 26.17 -4.10 -4.68
N ALA A 162 25.42 -3.83 -3.61
CA ALA A 162 24.93 -2.51 -3.26
C ALA A 162 25.33 -2.24 -1.80
N GLY A 163 26.58 -1.79 -1.65
CA GLY A 163 26.96 -0.77 -0.68
C GLY A 163 26.77 -1.14 0.78
N ASP A 164 27.66 -1.98 1.28
CA ASP A 164 27.92 -2.15 2.70
C ASP A 164 28.53 -0.84 3.26
N GLY A 165 27.67 0.02 3.80
CA GLY A 165 28.06 1.25 4.48
C GLY A 165 28.62 0.95 5.86
N ILE A 166 29.86 0.46 5.91
CA ILE A 166 30.67 0.39 7.14
C ILE A 166 31.19 1.81 7.46
N PRO A 167 30.85 2.43 8.61
CA PRO A 167 31.60 3.57 9.09
C PRO A 167 32.95 3.07 9.60
N ARG A 168 34.01 3.38 8.86
CA ARG A 168 35.38 3.12 9.26
C ARG A 168 35.82 4.20 10.24
N ASP A 169 35.80 3.84 11.51
CA ASP A 169 36.48 4.57 12.58
C ASP A 169 38.00 4.54 12.35
N LYS A 170 38.65 5.71 12.45
CA LYS A 170 40.08 5.84 12.81
C LYS A 170 40.32 7.17 13.53
N ASN A 171 40.51 7.04 14.86
CA ASN A 171 41.53 7.67 15.73
C ASN A 171 41.62 9.22 15.71
N LYS A 172 41.58 9.93 16.84
CA LYS A 172 42.47 9.81 18.02
C LYS A 172 42.05 10.85 19.09
N GLU A 173 42.22 10.51 20.38
CA GLU A 173 42.43 11.41 21.55
C GLU A 173 41.24 12.34 21.92
N ASP A 174 40.82 12.57 23.16
CA ASP A 174 41.43 12.41 24.47
C ASP A 174 40.33 12.51 25.57
N ASN A 175 40.54 11.79 26.69
CA ASN A 175 39.95 11.93 28.04
C ASN A 175 38.42 11.98 28.30
N GLY A 176 37.95 10.94 29.00
CA GLY A 176 36.81 11.00 29.91
C GLY A 176 37.29 11.10 31.36
N ASP A 177 36.61 11.94 32.14
CA ASP A 177 36.73 12.10 33.59
C ASP A 177 35.43 11.60 34.26
N GLY A 178 35.53 10.95 35.43
CA GLY A 178 34.40 10.80 36.35
C GLY A 178 33.83 9.39 36.65
N ASN A 179 34.56 8.66 37.49
CA ASN A 179 34.13 7.88 38.69
C ASN A 179 33.14 6.69 38.69
N GLU A 180 33.69 5.55 39.14
CA GLU A 180 33.36 4.68 40.30
C GLU A 180 31.93 4.17 40.55
N ASP A 181 31.74 2.83 40.62
CA ASP A 181 31.66 2.05 41.89
C ASP A 181 30.96 0.67 41.71
N GLY A 182 31.43 -0.35 42.44
CA GLY A 182 30.56 -1.37 43.06
C GLY A 182 30.23 -2.70 42.35
N THR A 183 31.16 -3.66 42.38
CA THR A 183 30.98 -5.09 42.76
C THR A 183 29.67 -5.87 42.48
N ASP A 184 29.72 -6.94 41.65
CA ASP A 184 29.74 -8.35 42.09
C ASP A 184 29.63 -9.39 40.92
N HIS A 185 30.47 -10.43 40.98
CA HIS A 185 30.71 -11.53 40.02
C HIS A 185 29.86 -12.81 40.33
N PRO A 186 29.94 -13.99 39.63
CA PRO A 186 30.27 -14.43 38.24
C PRO A 186 29.27 -15.56 37.76
N PRO A 187 29.53 -16.50 36.80
CA PRO A 187 30.59 -16.66 35.79
C PRO A 187 30.13 -16.89 34.34
N LYS A 188 31.05 -16.55 33.43
CA LYS A 188 31.07 -16.98 32.02
C LYS A 188 31.29 -18.48 31.91
N ARG A 189 30.39 -19.20 31.23
CA ARG A 189 30.69 -20.52 30.66
C ARG A 189 31.39 -20.34 29.31
N LYS A 190 32.66 -20.73 29.26
CA LYS A 190 33.34 -21.19 28.05
C LYS A 190 32.73 -22.53 27.63
N SER A 191 32.48 -22.74 26.34
CA SER A 191 32.66 -24.03 25.70
C SER A 191 32.83 -23.87 24.19
N ASN A 192 33.89 -24.51 23.72
CA ASN A 192 34.28 -24.70 22.33
C ASN A 192 33.26 -25.55 21.57
N SER A 193 33.09 -25.27 20.29
CA SER A 193 33.02 -26.28 19.23
C SER A 193 33.28 -25.52 17.93
N GLY A 194 34.42 -25.68 17.24
CA GLY A 194 34.99 -26.96 16.89
C GLY A 194 34.34 -27.41 15.59
N ASP A 195 34.85 -26.88 14.49
CA ASP A 195 35.25 -27.64 13.30
C ASP A 195 34.36 -28.85 12.94
N ILE A 196 33.37 -28.62 12.07
CA ILE A 196 32.61 -29.69 11.42
C ILE A 196 32.52 -29.39 9.94
N PHE A 197 33.56 -29.76 9.18
CA PHE A 197 33.40 -30.41 7.88
C PHE A 197 34.65 -31.21 7.57
N ASN A 198 34.74 -32.40 8.17
CA ASN A 198 35.58 -33.45 7.63
C ASN A 198 34.79 -34.76 7.60
N ARG A 199 34.95 -35.44 6.45
CA ARG A 199 34.60 -36.84 6.13
C ARG A 199 33.23 -37.10 5.49
N ALA A 200 33.24 -37.30 4.17
CA ALA A 200 32.94 -38.62 3.58
C ALA A 200 33.19 -38.63 2.05
N THR A 201 34.41 -38.98 1.65
CA THR A 201 34.67 -39.56 0.33
C THR A 201 34.06 -40.96 0.28
N LYS A 202 32.89 -41.10 -0.35
CA LYS A 202 32.37 -42.40 -0.78
C LYS A 202 32.17 -42.38 -2.30
N LYS A 203 33.08 -43.09 -2.98
CA LYS A 203 32.90 -43.59 -4.34
C LYS A 203 31.53 -44.26 -4.44
N ARG A 204 30.67 -43.81 -5.36
CA ARG A 204 29.59 -44.64 -5.91
C ARG A 204 29.80 -44.80 -7.40
N LYS A 205 30.09 -46.05 -7.77
CA LYS A 205 30.08 -46.56 -9.13
C LYS A 205 28.65 -46.41 -9.67
N VAL A 206 28.58 -45.96 -10.92
CA VAL A 206 27.37 -45.94 -11.75
C VAL A 206 27.08 -47.38 -12.15
N ASP A 207 26.05 -47.99 -11.55
CA ASP A 207 25.44 -49.19 -12.10
C ASP A 207 24.33 -48.79 -13.07
N ARG A 208 24.57 -49.20 -14.31
CA ARG A 208 23.78 -48.97 -15.51
C ARG A 208 22.82 -50.14 -15.63
N THR A 209 21.51 -49.92 -15.50
CA THR A 209 20.49 -50.81 -16.07
C THR A 209 19.11 -50.16 -15.97
N THR A 210 18.62 -49.60 -17.07
CA THR A 210 17.18 -49.59 -17.35
C THR A 210 17.02 -49.69 -18.85
N ALA A 211 16.47 -50.83 -19.27
CA ALA A 211 16.08 -51.13 -20.64
C ALA A 211 14.90 -50.24 -21.03
N LEU A 212 14.98 -49.63 -22.20
CA LEU A 212 13.82 -49.10 -22.91
C LEU A 212 13.90 -49.56 -24.37
N SER A 213 12.89 -50.37 -24.70
CA SER A 213 12.51 -50.93 -25.98
C SER A 213 12.11 -49.82 -26.98
N ASN A 214 12.47 -49.98 -28.26
CA ASN A 214 11.52 -50.07 -29.39
C ASN A 214 12.22 -50.13 -30.78
N ASN A 215 11.94 -51.25 -31.45
CA ASN A 215 11.92 -51.64 -32.88
C ASN A 215 12.24 -50.63 -34.01
N ALA A 216 13.02 -51.07 -35.04
CA ALA A 216 12.52 -51.43 -36.39
C ALA A 216 13.63 -51.49 -37.50
N ILE A 217 14.00 -52.72 -37.96
CA ILE A 217 14.17 -53.27 -39.35
C ILE A 217 15.03 -52.51 -40.44
N PRO A 218 15.68 -53.15 -41.46
CA PRO A 218 16.00 -54.56 -41.76
C PRO A 218 17.52 -54.86 -41.89
N GLY A 219 17.92 -56.12 -41.65
CA GLY A 219 19.22 -56.64 -42.08
C GLY A 219 19.12 -57.45 -43.37
N PRO A 220 20.13 -57.43 -44.27
CA PRO A 220 20.27 -58.44 -45.29
C PRO A 220 21.11 -59.62 -44.80
N SER A 221 20.71 -60.78 -45.29
CA SER A 221 21.19 -62.13 -45.04
C SER A 221 22.59 -62.41 -45.62
N ASN A 222 23.34 -63.23 -44.87
CA ASN A 222 24.45 -64.13 -45.26
C ASN A 222 25.31 -63.80 -46.50
N VAL A 223 26.62 -63.58 -46.27
CA VAL A 223 27.68 -64.37 -46.91
C VAL A 223 28.86 -64.50 -45.92
N GLN A 224 29.24 -65.75 -45.63
CA GLN A 224 30.50 -66.10 -44.99
C GLN A 224 31.68 -65.67 -45.87
N THR A 225 32.52 -64.76 -45.38
CA THR A 225 33.96 -64.82 -45.60
C THR A 225 34.62 -64.09 -44.46
N THR A 226 35.51 -64.73 -43.72
CA THR A 226 36.39 -64.05 -42.75
C THR A 226 37.47 -63.28 -43.51
N PRO A 227 37.51 -61.95 -43.37
CA PRO A 227 38.79 -61.27 -43.20
C PRO A 227 38.77 -60.31 -42.00
N GLY A 228 39.81 -60.39 -41.18
CA GLY A 228 40.38 -59.28 -40.40
C GLY A 228 39.45 -58.53 -39.44
N VAL A 229 39.64 -58.76 -38.15
CA VAL A 229 39.08 -57.95 -37.04
C VAL A 229 39.34 -56.43 -37.22
N GLU A 230 40.39 -56.05 -37.97
CA GLU A 230 40.76 -54.65 -38.26
C GLU A 230 39.77 -53.88 -39.16
N GLY A 231 39.05 -54.54 -40.07
CA GLY A 231 38.13 -53.86 -41.00
C GLY A 231 36.84 -53.37 -40.33
N MET A 232 36.32 -54.12 -39.35
CA MET A 232 35.13 -53.72 -38.58
C MET A 232 35.44 -52.59 -37.58
N GLU A 233 36.65 -52.57 -37.01
CA GLU A 233 37.07 -51.49 -36.09
C GLU A 233 37.28 -50.17 -36.82
N GLN A 234 37.90 -50.19 -38.01
CA GLN A 234 38.06 -48.98 -38.84
C GLN A 234 36.70 -48.38 -39.26
N GLY A 235 35.71 -49.21 -39.59
CA GLY A 235 34.34 -48.77 -39.88
C GLY A 235 33.65 -48.12 -38.67
N ARG A 236 33.83 -48.67 -37.47
CA ARG A 236 33.32 -48.08 -36.21
C ARG A 236 33.99 -46.76 -35.88
N ILE A 237 35.31 -46.66 -36.08
CA ILE A 237 36.08 -45.42 -35.86
C ILE A 237 35.62 -44.33 -36.84
N ALA A 238 35.45 -44.66 -38.13
CA ALA A 238 34.96 -43.71 -39.14
C ALA A 238 33.54 -43.21 -38.84
N TYR A 239 32.67 -44.08 -38.33
CA TYR A 239 31.32 -43.71 -37.88
C TYR A 239 31.35 -42.76 -36.68
N LEU A 240 32.16 -43.05 -35.66
CA LEU A 240 32.30 -42.19 -34.48
C LEU A 240 32.89 -40.82 -34.84
N ARG A 241 33.89 -40.76 -35.74
CA ARG A 241 34.45 -39.49 -36.23
C ARG A 241 33.39 -38.61 -36.91
N ARG A 242 32.54 -39.19 -37.76
CA ARG A 242 31.42 -38.45 -38.38
C ARG A 242 30.43 -37.93 -37.34
N LYS A 243 30.11 -38.71 -36.30
CA LYS A 243 29.25 -38.27 -35.20
C LYS A 243 29.86 -37.14 -34.37
N ILE A 244 31.19 -37.14 -34.19
CA ILE A 244 31.90 -36.07 -33.49
C ILE A 244 31.85 -34.79 -34.33
N MET A 245 32.21 -34.86 -35.61
CA MET A 245 32.15 -33.71 -36.52
C MET A 245 30.74 -33.09 -36.61
N ALA A 246 29.70 -33.92 -36.73
CA ALA A 246 28.32 -33.44 -36.75
C ALA A 246 27.89 -32.79 -35.42
N ARG A 247 28.46 -33.22 -34.28
CA ARG A 247 28.22 -32.57 -32.98
C ARG A 247 28.96 -31.25 -32.87
N ASP A 248 30.21 -31.19 -33.34
CA ASP A 248 31.02 -29.96 -33.30
C ASP A 248 30.38 -28.86 -34.17
N GLU A 249 29.85 -29.24 -35.33
CA GLU A 249 29.11 -28.32 -36.21
C GLU A 249 27.84 -27.78 -35.52
N LEU A 250 27.07 -28.66 -34.85
CA LEU A 250 25.90 -28.26 -34.07
C LEU A 250 26.25 -27.36 -32.87
N ILE A 251 27.40 -27.61 -32.23
CA ILE A 251 27.90 -26.75 -31.14
C ILE A 251 28.25 -25.37 -31.69
N SER A 252 28.98 -25.30 -32.81
CA SER A 252 29.34 -24.04 -33.46
C SER A 252 28.10 -23.24 -33.87
N GLU A 253 27.05 -23.89 -34.40
CA GLU A 253 25.80 -23.21 -34.74
C GLU A 253 25.11 -22.64 -33.49
N LYS A 254 25.06 -23.41 -32.40
CA LYS A 254 24.50 -22.95 -31.13
C LYS A 254 25.29 -21.80 -30.52
N ASP A 255 26.61 -21.82 -30.60
CA ASP A 255 27.47 -20.74 -30.10
C ASP A 255 27.20 -19.43 -30.83
N GLU A 256 26.98 -19.46 -32.15
CA GLU A 256 26.59 -18.27 -32.91
C GLU A 256 25.20 -17.75 -32.53
N VAL A 257 24.24 -18.66 -32.29
CA VAL A 257 22.91 -18.27 -31.78
C VAL A 257 23.03 -17.62 -30.39
N ILE A 258 23.85 -18.18 -29.49
CA ILE A 258 24.09 -17.61 -28.16
C ILE A 258 24.71 -16.22 -28.27
N LYS A 259 25.73 -16.02 -29.12
CA LYS A 259 26.34 -14.70 -29.36
C LYS A 259 25.31 -13.67 -29.85
N GLN A 260 24.41 -14.07 -30.74
CA GLN A 260 23.34 -13.19 -31.24
C GLN A 260 22.36 -12.83 -30.13
N GLN A 261 21.96 -13.79 -29.29
CA GLN A 261 21.08 -13.56 -28.15
C GLN A 261 21.72 -12.64 -27.11
N ASP A 262 22.99 -12.86 -26.76
CA ASP A 262 23.74 -12.00 -25.84
C ASP A 262 23.83 -10.55 -26.35
N ALA A 263 24.05 -10.38 -27.65
CA ALA A 263 24.06 -9.06 -28.27
C ALA A 263 22.68 -8.37 -28.19
N GLN A 264 21.59 -9.12 -28.33
CA GLN A 264 20.23 -8.59 -28.16
C GLN A 264 19.94 -8.22 -26.69
N ILE A 265 20.32 -9.07 -25.73
CA ILE A 265 20.17 -8.82 -24.29
C ILE A 265 20.89 -7.52 -23.92
N LYS A 266 22.17 -7.37 -24.31
CA LYS A 266 22.94 -6.13 -24.06
C LYS A 266 22.28 -4.88 -24.64
N LYS A 267 21.65 -4.96 -25.82
CA LYS A 267 20.90 -3.84 -26.41
C LYS A 267 19.66 -3.49 -25.58
N LEU A 268 18.92 -4.49 -25.11
CA LEU A 268 17.72 -4.30 -24.29
C LEU A 268 18.06 -3.72 -22.92
N GLU A 269 19.13 -4.19 -22.28
CA GLU A 269 19.62 -3.67 -21.00
C GLU A 269 20.00 -2.20 -21.09
N ARG A 270 20.77 -1.82 -22.13
CA ARG A 270 21.13 -0.41 -22.38
C ARG A 270 19.89 0.46 -22.58
N ARG A 271 18.88 -0.04 -23.32
CA ARG A 271 17.61 0.68 -23.53
C ARG A 271 16.84 0.84 -22.23
N ARG A 272 16.79 -0.19 -21.39
CA ARG A 272 16.16 -0.14 -20.06
C ARG A 272 16.85 0.86 -19.15
N HIS A 273 18.18 0.86 -19.11
CA HIS A 273 18.96 1.78 -18.27
C HIS A 273 18.74 3.25 -18.66
N ARG A 274 18.69 3.57 -19.97
CA ARG A 274 18.35 4.92 -20.43
C ARG A 274 16.97 5.37 -19.98
N ARG A 275 15.94 4.54 -20.19
CA ARG A 275 14.57 4.85 -19.76
C ARG A 275 14.46 5.04 -18.25
N PHE A 276 15.21 4.26 -17.47
CA PHE A 276 15.22 4.40 -16.02
C PHE A 276 15.85 5.74 -15.59
N LYS A 277 16.96 6.15 -16.22
CA LYS A 277 17.62 7.42 -15.94
C LYS A 277 16.76 8.63 -16.34
N GLU A 278 16.13 8.57 -17.51
CA GLU A 278 15.19 9.60 -17.98
C GLU A 278 13.97 9.68 -17.03
N GLY A 279 13.42 8.53 -16.64
CA GLY A 279 12.33 8.46 -15.67
C GLY A 279 12.69 9.06 -14.30
N ASP A 280 13.89 8.77 -13.77
CA ASP A 280 14.34 9.34 -12.48
C ASP A 280 14.44 10.87 -12.51
N GLU A 281 14.85 11.43 -13.64
CA GLU A 281 14.91 12.88 -13.83
C GLU A 281 13.50 13.51 -13.87
N ASP A 282 12.56 12.86 -14.56
CA ASP A 282 11.16 13.30 -14.62
C ASP A 282 10.46 13.18 -13.25
N PHE A 283 10.70 12.10 -12.51
CA PHE A 283 10.20 11.93 -11.15
C PHE A 283 10.74 13.00 -10.21
N ARG A 284 12.03 13.35 -10.32
CA ARG A 284 12.63 14.42 -9.52
C ARG A 284 12.01 15.78 -9.82
N LYS A 285 11.83 16.13 -11.09
CA LYS A 285 11.14 17.38 -11.50
C LYS A 285 9.71 17.43 -10.99
N LEU A 286 9.00 16.31 -11.04
CA LEU A 286 7.63 16.23 -10.52
C LEU A 286 7.61 16.42 -9.00
N PHE A 287 8.54 15.79 -8.28
CA PHE A 287 8.67 15.91 -6.84
C PHE A 287 8.94 17.36 -6.41
N ASP A 288 9.90 18.04 -7.06
CA ASP A 288 10.22 19.43 -6.80
C ASP A 288 9.00 20.35 -7.03
N ARG A 289 8.21 20.07 -8.09
CA ARG A 289 6.98 20.81 -8.38
C ARG A 289 5.90 20.59 -7.31
N VAL A 290 5.77 19.38 -6.79
CA VAL A 290 4.82 19.04 -5.72
C VAL A 290 5.20 19.77 -4.42
N GLU A 291 6.49 19.77 -4.05
CA GLU A 291 6.94 20.50 -2.85
C GLU A 291 6.76 22.03 -3.01
N ALA A 292 7.00 22.58 -4.20
CA ALA A 292 6.70 23.99 -4.48
C ALA A 292 5.20 24.31 -4.35
N LEU A 293 4.32 23.45 -4.88
CA LEU A 293 2.86 23.61 -4.74
C LEU A 293 2.41 23.53 -3.28
N LYS A 294 3.02 22.65 -2.49
CA LYS A 294 2.73 22.52 -1.05
C LYS A 294 3.13 23.76 -0.27
N ALA A 295 4.28 24.36 -0.59
CA ALA A 295 4.70 25.63 0.00
C ALA A 295 3.71 26.77 -0.35
N ASN A 296 3.30 26.86 -1.62
CA ASN A 296 2.31 27.84 -2.06
C ASN A 296 0.95 27.66 -1.39
N LEU A 297 0.50 26.42 -1.20
CA LEU A 297 -0.76 26.12 -0.51
C LEU A 297 -0.72 26.58 0.95
N LYS A 298 0.44 26.40 1.62
CA LYS A 298 0.63 26.86 2.99
C LYS A 298 0.55 28.39 3.08
N ASP A 299 1.24 29.11 2.20
CA ASP A 299 1.18 30.57 2.13
C ASP A 299 -0.24 31.08 1.84
N ALA A 300 -0.97 30.40 0.94
CA ALA A 300 -2.37 30.74 0.66
C ALA A 300 -3.28 30.53 1.89
N ALA A 301 -3.09 29.45 2.64
CA ALA A 301 -3.86 29.18 3.86
C ALA A 301 -3.57 30.21 4.98
N GLU A 302 -2.32 30.65 5.11
CA GLU A 302 -1.95 31.73 6.04
C GLU A 302 -2.66 33.05 5.66
N LYS A 303 -2.65 33.42 4.37
CA LYS A 303 -3.37 34.61 3.87
C LYS A 303 -4.88 34.51 4.06
N GLU A 304 -5.46 33.33 3.88
CA GLU A 304 -6.89 33.10 4.14
C GLU A 304 -7.23 33.33 5.62
N HIS A 305 -6.40 32.81 6.53
CA HIS A 305 -6.59 33.01 7.96
C HIS A 305 -6.50 34.49 8.36
N ASP A 306 -5.57 35.24 7.77
CA ASP A 306 -5.43 36.68 8.01
C ASP A 306 -6.67 37.44 7.51
N LEU A 307 -7.19 37.09 6.33
CA LEU A 307 -8.43 37.67 5.79
C LEU A 307 -9.64 37.34 6.67
N GLN A 308 -9.77 36.11 7.15
CA GLN A 308 -10.85 35.73 8.07
C GLN A 308 -10.77 36.53 9.37
N THR A 309 -9.56 36.76 9.89
CA THR A 309 -9.35 37.60 11.08
C THR A 309 -9.78 39.04 10.83
N TYR A 310 -9.44 39.60 9.66
CA TYR A 310 -9.84 40.95 9.26
C TYR A 310 -11.36 41.09 9.10
N VAL A 311 -12.02 40.11 8.46
CA VAL A 311 -13.48 40.08 8.33
C VAL A 311 -14.15 40.09 9.70
N ARG A 312 -13.68 39.27 10.65
CA ARG A 312 -14.21 39.25 12.02
C ARG A 312 -14.06 40.60 12.73
N GLN A 313 -12.97 41.32 12.49
CA GLN A 313 -12.80 42.68 13.02
C GLN A 313 -13.84 43.64 12.42
N LEU A 314 -14.07 43.59 11.11
CA LEU A 314 -15.08 44.40 10.44
C LEU A 314 -16.50 44.11 10.94
N GLU A 315 -16.85 42.83 11.14
CA GLU A 315 -18.13 42.43 11.74
C GLU A 315 -18.32 43.04 13.14
N GLY A 316 -17.25 43.05 13.95
CA GLY A 316 -17.25 43.73 15.25
C GLY A 316 -17.48 45.25 15.13
N HIS A 317 -16.85 45.90 14.15
CA HIS A 317 -17.08 47.32 13.87
C HIS A 317 -18.52 47.61 13.42
N ILE A 318 -19.10 46.77 12.57
CA ILE A 318 -20.48 46.90 12.10
C ILE A 318 -21.43 46.78 13.30
N LYS A 319 -21.28 45.74 14.13
CA LYS A 319 -22.10 45.57 15.33
C LYS A 319 -22.05 46.79 16.25
N ASN A 320 -20.86 47.32 16.52
CA ASN A 320 -20.71 48.52 17.34
C ASN A 320 -21.42 49.74 16.74
N ARG A 321 -21.41 49.88 15.40
CA ARG A 321 -22.13 50.95 14.71
C ARG A 321 -23.64 50.76 14.77
N ASP A 322 -24.14 49.54 14.62
CA ASP A 322 -25.56 49.23 14.73
C ASP A 322 -26.10 49.57 16.13
N GLU A 323 -25.36 49.20 17.17
CA GLU A 323 -25.70 49.57 18.55
C GLU A 323 -25.72 51.09 18.76
N GLU A 324 -24.80 51.84 18.15
CA GLU A 324 -24.80 53.30 18.23
C GLU A 324 -25.96 53.93 17.47
N ILE A 325 -26.31 53.39 16.30
CA ILE A 325 -27.50 53.81 15.53
C ILE A 325 -28.76 53.60 16.38
N GLU A 326 -28.90 52.47 17.07
CA GLU A 326 -30.03 52.19 17.95
C GLU A 326 -30.11 53.21 19.10
N ARG A 327 -28.99 53.48 19.78
CA ARG A 327 -28.92 54.50 20.84
C ARG A 327 -29.32 55.89 20.34
N LEU A 328 -28.85 56.28 19.16
CA LEU A 328 -29.18 57.57 18.55
C LEU A 328 -30.66 57.63 18.15
N SER A 329 -31.21 56.54 17.63
CA SER A 329 -32.63 56.44 17.27
C SER A 329 -33.53 56.60 18.50
N ASP A 330 -33.18 55.98 19.63
CA ASP A 330 -33.90 56.14 20.89
C ASP A 330 -33.79 57.56 21.46
N ARG A 331 -32.64 58.22 21.32
CA ARG A 331 -32.49 59.63 21.68
C ARG A 331 -33.38 60.52 20.81
N ASN A 332 -33.43 60.29 19.50
CA ASN A 332 -34.30 61.04 18.60
C ASN A 332 -35.77 60.86 18.95
N ARG A 333 -36.24 59.62 19.22
CA ARG A 333 -37.61 59.37 19.69
C ARG A 333 -37.95 60.16 20.96
N LYS A 334 -37.03 60.21 21.92
CA LYS A 334 -37.20 60.99 23.16
C LYS A 334 -37.30 62.50 22.89
N ILE A 335 -36.47 63.02 21.98
CA ILE A 335 -36.50 64.43 21.59
C ILE A 335 -37.82 64.76 20.89
N GLU A 336 -38.26 63.94 19.93
CA GLU A 336 -39.55 64.11 19.25
C GLU A 336 -40.73 64.10 20.22
N ALA A 337 -40.74 63.19 21.19
CA ALA A 337 -41.78 63.14 22.23
C ALA A 337 -41.80 64.43 23.08
N LYS A 338 -40.61 64.96 23.45
CA LYS A 338 -40.50 66.24 24.15
C LYS A 338 -41.00 67.40 23.30
N HIS A 339 -40.64 67.44 22.02
CA HIS A 339 -41.06 68.50 21.10
C HIS A 339 -42.59 68.51 20.94
N LYS A 340 -43.20 67.34 20.73
CA LYS A 340 -44.66 67.19 20.72
C LYS A 340 -45.27 67.67 22.03
N GLY A 341 -44.73 67.29 23.19
CA GLY A 341 -45.21 67.77 24.48
C GLY A 341 -45.20 69.30 24.59
N VAL A 342 -44.11 69.95 24.18
CA VAL A 342 -43.98 71.41 24.17
C VAL A 342 -44.98 72.05 23.20
N ASP A 343 -45.16 71.49 22.00
CA ASP A 343 -46.13 71.99 21.02
C ASP A 343 -47.57 71.92 21.54
N HIS A 344 -47.94 70.82 22.21
CA HIS A 344 -49.27 70.68 22.84
C HIS A 344 -49.46 71.70 23.95
N SER A 345 -48.48 71.88 24.84
CA SER A 345 -48.55 72.89 25.90
C SER A 345 -48.69 74.30 25.31
N ARG A 346 -47.90 74.62 24.27
CA ARG A 346 -47.98 75.90 23.57
C ARG A 346 -49.37 76.13 22.96
N GLN A 347 -49.94 75.12 22.30
CA GLN A 347 -51.30 75.22 21.75
C GLN A 347 -52.36 75.44 22.84
N ALA A 348 -52.23 74.78 23.98
CA ALA A 348 -53.13 74.99 25.12
C ALA A 348 -53.05 76.42 25.65
N TYR A 349 -51.84 76.95 25.86
CA TYR A 349 -51.65 78.35 26.28
C TYR A 349 -52.20 79.35 25.27
N VAL A 350 -52.02 79.11 23.96
CA VAL A 350 -52.58 79.99 22.92
C VAL A 350 -54.10 80.00 22.97
N LYS A 351 -54.76 78.83 23.11
CA LYS A 351 -56.21 78.77 23.27
C LYS A 351 -56.71 79.50 24.51
N GLU A 352 -56.05 79.33 25.65
CA GLU A 352 -56.41 80.02 26.89
C GLU A 352 -56.29 81.54 26.74
N LEU A 353 -55.25 82.03 26.06
CA LEU A 353 -55.11 83.45 25.72
C LEU A 353 -56.20 83.93 24.75
N GLU A 354 -56.55 83.16 23.73
CA GLU A 354 -57.64 83.47 22.80
C GLU A 354 -59.00 83.56 23.52
N GLU A 355 -59.29 82.66 24.45
CA GLU A 355 -60.49 82.70 25.29
C GLU A 355 -60.51 83.95 26.18
N LEU A 356 -59.40 84.29 26.84
CA LEU A 356 -59.29 85.51 27.66
C LEU A 356 -59.48 86.79 26.83
N ILE A 357 -58.92 86.85 25.62
CA ILE A 357 -59.10 87.98 24.71
C ILE A 357 -60.56 88.12 24.28
N ASN A 358 -61.24 87.02 23.96
CA ASN A 358 -62.66 87.04 23.61
C ASN A 358 -63.52 87.53 24.78
N ILE A 359 -63.27 87.07 26.00
CA ILE A 359 -63.98 87.54 27.21
C ILE A 359 -63.80 89.05 27.40
N GLN A 360 -62.57 89.56 27.26
CA GLN A 360 -62.32 91.00 27.32
C GLN A 360 -63.03 91.77 26.20
N GLY A 361 -63.07 91.22 24.99
CA GLY A 361 -63.81 91.79 23.87
C GLY A 361 -65.30 91.94 24.17
N GLU A 362 -65.94 90.88 24.68
CA GLU A 362 -67.35 90.89 25.08
C GLU A 362 -67.64 91.87 26.23
N GLU A 363 -66.73 92.01 27.20
CA GLU A 363 -66.86 93.00 28.28
C GLU A 363 -66.78 94.44 27.74
N ILE A 364 -65.89 94.70 26.79
CA ILE A 364 -65.76 96.03 26.15
C ILE A 364 -66.99 96.36 25.30
N GLU A 365 -67.53 95.38 24.56
CA GLU A 365 -68.73 95.55 23.73
C GLU A 365 -69.98 95.86 24.60
N LYS A 366 -70.14 95.14 25.73
CA LYS A 366 -71.19 95.44 26.73
C LYS A 366 -71.09 96.82 27.36
N LEU A 367 -69.87 97.35 27.52
CA LEU A 367 -69.64 98.71 28.03
C LEU A 367 -69.86 99.79 26.96
N SER A 368 -69.78 99.43 25.67
CA SER A 368 -70.05 100.32 24.53
C SER A 368 -71.54 100.49 24.24
N ASP A 369 -72.35 99.43 24.37
CA ASP A 369 -73.80 99.44 24.10
C ASP A 369 -74.66 100.02 25.25
N GLY A 370 -74.03 100.32 26.39
CA GLY A 370 -74.66 100.90 27.58
C GLY A 370 -74.62 102.43 27.66
N ASN A 371 -74.14 103.10 26.61
CA ASN A 371 -74.11 104.56 26.43
C ASN A 371 -75.01 104.95 25.24
#